data_AF-A0A8T7A071-F1
#
_entry.id   AF-A0A8T7A071-F1
#
_cell.length_a   1.000
_cell.length_b   1.000
_cell.length_c   1.000
_cell.angle_alpha   90.00
_cell.angle_beta   90.00
_cell.angle_gamma   90.00
#
_symmetry.space_group_name_H-M   'P 1'
#
loop_
_entity.id
_entity.type
_entity.pdbx_description
1 polymer ?
#
loop_
_entity_poly.entity_id
_entity_poly.type
_entity_poly.pdbx_seq_one_letter_code
_entity_poly.pdbx_strand_id
1 'polypeptide(L)' 'MSKTITRDELLTKQHELIDRVTAIKRDFESGLDPDLEEQALQLENYEVLQRLLEQANAELDKIDEQLKKMALVSNS' A
#
# COMPACT_ATOMS: atom_id res chain seq x y z
N MET A 1 -21.09 -16.83 3.57
CA MET A 1 -21.72 -15.49 3.49
C MET A 1 -20.75 -14.59 2.74
N SER A 2 -21.15 -14.01 1.60
CA SER A 2 -20.31 -13.05 0.89
C SER A 2 -20.25 -11.79 1.74
N LYS A 3 -19.09 -11.47 2.32
CA LYS A 3 -18.92 -10.26 3.14
C LYS A 3 -18.96 -9.07 2.17
N THR A 4 -20.13 -8.44 2.03
CA THR A 4 -20.26 -7.22 1.22
C THR A 4 -19.49 -6.11 1.94
N ILE A 5 -18.31 -5.80 1.44
CA ILE A 5 -17.49 -4.70 1.95
C ILE A 5 -18.18 -3.40 1.55
N THR A 6 -18.37 -2.52 2.52
CA THR A 6 -19.00 -1.20 2.33
C THR A 6 -18.01 -0.20 1.75
N ARG A 7 -18.54 0.87 1.14
CA ARG A 7 -17.71 1.96 0.60
C ARG A 7 -16.78 2.58 1.65
N ASP A 8 -17.27 2.76 2.87
CA ASP A 8 -16.49 3.35 3.96
C ASP A 8 -15.39 2.40 4.48
N GLU A 9 -15.63 1.08 4.46
CA GLU A 9 -14.59 0.08 4.76
C GLU A 9 -13.49 0.09 3.69
N LEU A 10 -13.85 0.25 2.41
CA LEU A 10 -12.87 0.37 1.31
C LEU A 10 -12.04 1.65 1.43
N LEU A 11 -12.67 2.79 1.78
CA LEU A 11 -11.98 4.06 1.99
C LEU A 11 -11.07 4.04 3.22
N THR A 12 -11.50 3.41 4.31
CA THR A 12 -10.65 3.20 5.50
C THR A 12 -9.41 2.39 5.13
N LYS A 13 -9.61 1.27 4.43
CA LYS A 13 -8.52 0.40 4.00
C LYS A 13 -7.56 1.08 3.02
N GLN A 14 -8.08 1.94 2.14
CA GLN A 14 -7.26 2.78 1.26
C GLN A 14 -6.36 3.73 2.05
N HIS A 15 -6.89 4.45 3.03
CA HIS A 15 -6.08 5.35 3.88
C HIS A 15 -5.02 4.59 4.68
N GLU A 16 -5.38 3.46 5.29
CA GLU A 16 -4.44 2.62 6.04
C GLU A 16 -3.26 2.15 5.17
N LEU A 17 -3.54 1.75 3.92
CA LEU A 17 -2.50 1.34 2.97
C LEU A 17 -1.58 2.50 2.59
N ILE A 18 -2.14 3.70 2.35
CA ILE A 18 -1.37 4.91 2.03
C ILE A 18 -0.46 5.31 3.20
N ASP A 19 -0.99 5.31 4.42
CA ASP A 19 -0.24 5.67 5.62
C ASP A 19 0.92 4.69 5.86
N ARG A 20 0.65 3.40 5.70
CA ARG A 20 1.65 2.34 5.86
C ARG A 20 2.76 2.44 4.81
N VAL A 21 2.42 2.72 3.55
CA VAL A 21 3.40 2.98 2.49
C VAL A 21 4.26 4.22 2.80
N THR A 22 3.64 5.27 3.32
CA THR A 22 4.33 6.53 3.65
C THR A 22 5.29 6.35 4.83
N ALA A 23 4.88 5.61 5.86
CA ALA A 23 5.74 5.28 7.01
C ALA A 23 6.97 4.47 6.58
N ILE A 24 6.74 3.43 5.77
CA ILE A 24 7.82 2.59 5.20
C ILE A 24 8.87 3.43 4.45
N LYS A 25 8.43 4.39 3.64
CA LYS A 25 9.34 5.27 2.89
C LYS A 25 10.16 6.19 3.80
N ARG A 26 9.53 6.75 4.83
CA ARG A 26 10.19 7.64 5.80
C ARG A 26 11.25 6.92 6.63
N ASP A 27 10.95 5.71 7.10
CA ASP A 27 11.91 4.92 7.87
C ASP A 27 13.18 4.64 7.05
N PHE A 28 13.03 4.43 5.74
CA PHE A 28 14.14 4.24 4.80
C PHE A 28 14.99 5.51 4.58
N GLU A 29 14.34 6.67 4.41
CA GLU A 29 15.05 7.96 4.23
C GLU A 29 15.83 8.38 5.49
N SER A 30 15.43 7.91 6.67
CA SER A 30 16.06 8.27 7.95
C SER A 30 17.23 7.37 8.36
N GLY A 31 17.44 6.22 7.71
CA GLY A 31 18.34 5.15 8.18
C GLY A 31 19.52 4.80 7.26
N LEU A 32 19.85 5.61 6.26
CA LEU A 32 21.00 5.36 5.37
C LEU A 32 22.32 5.80 6.03
N ASP A 33 22.85 4.99 6.95
CA ASP A 33 24.27 5.05 7.35
C ASP A 33 25.10 4.31 6.27
N PRO A 34 26.16 4.91 5.69
CA PRO A 34 26.84 4.37 4.50
C PRO A 34 27.82 3.19 4.72
N ASP A 35 27.83 2.53 5.89
CA ASP A 35 28.78 1.45 6.17
C ASP A 35 28.56 0.22 5.25
N LEU A 36 29.66 -0.39 4.77
CA LEU A 36 29.64 -1.41 3.71
C LEU A 36 28.89 -2.71 4.09
N GLU A 37 28.81 -3.03 5.39
CA GLU A 37 28.02 -4.16 5.91
C GLU A 37 26.52 -3.85 5.90
N GLU A 38 26.13 -2.58 6.04
CA GLU A 38 24.73 -2.15 5.96
C GLU A 38 24.22 -2.07 4.51
N GLN A 39 25.08 -1.88 3.51
CA GLN A 39 24.65 -1.79 2.11
C GLN A 39 23.92 -3.04 1.59
N ALA A 40 24.39 -4.24 1.96
CA ALA A 40 23.74 -5.49 1.54
C ALA A 40 22.36 -5.63 2.20
N LEU A 41 22.25 -5.25 3.48
CA LEU A 41 21.00 -5.25 4.24
C LEU A 41 20.03 -4.16 3.71
N GLN A 42 20.54 -2.98 3.35
CA GLN A 42 19.78 -1.90 2.75
C GLN A 42 19.24 -2.28 1.36
N LEU A 43 20.01 -3.04 0.56
CA LEU A 43 19.55 -3.55 -0.73
C LEU A 43 18.46 -4.62 -0.58
N GLU A 44 18.63 -5.57 0.33
CA GLU A 44 17.59 -6.58 0.64
C GLU A 44 16.32 -5.91 1.16
N ASN A 45 16.45 -4.92 2.07
CA ASN A 45 15.34 -4.12 2.54
C ASN A 45 14.66 -3.38 1.38
N TYR A 46 15.42 -2.77 0.47
CA TYR A 46 14.86 -2.09 -0.70
C TYR A 46 14.02 -3.03 -1.58
N GLU A 47 14.51 -4.25 -1.85
CA GLU A 47 13.75 -5.24 -2.63
C GLU A 47 12.47 -5.69 -1.94
N VAL A 48 12.52 -5.95 -0.63
CA VAL A 48 11.34 -6.32 0.17
C VAL A 48 10.32 -5.19 0.19
N LEU A 49 10.77 -3.95 0.36
CA LEU A 49 9.91 -2.78 0.37
C LEU A 49 9.29 -2.49 -1.01
N GLN A 50 10.03 -2.67 -2.10
CA GLN A 50 9.48 -2.60 -3.46
C GLN A 50 8.36 -3.60 -3.66
N ARG A 51 8.54 -4.85 -3.24
CA ARG A 51 7.47 -5.87 -3.33
C ARG A 51 6.25 -5.51 -2.48
N LEU A 52 6.46 -4.97 -1.27
CA LEU A 52 5.37 -4.49 -0.43
C LEU A 52 4.62 -3.32 -1.08
N LEU A 53 5.34 -2.41 -1.73
CA LEU A 53 4.76 -1.28 -2.45
C LEU A 53 3.94 -1.75 -3.66
N GLU A 54 4.50 -2.64 -4.48
CA GLU A 54 3.80 -3.24 -5.63
C GLU A 54 2.52 -3.95 -5.19
N GLN A 55 2.59 -4.75 -4.12
CA GLN A 55 1.44 -5.45 -3.58
C GLN A 55 0.38 -4.48 -3.03
N ALA A 56 0.79 -3.44 -2.30
CA ALA A 56 -0.12 -2.43 -1.78
C ALA A 56 -0.80 -1.63 -2.91
N ASN A 57 -0.06 -1.25 -3.94
CA ASN A 57 -0.60 -0.57 -5.12
C ASN A 57 -1.60 -1.45 -5.87
N ALA A 58 -1.28 -2.73 -6.09
CA ALA A 58 -2.20 -3.67 -6.72
C ALA A 58 -3.49 -3.89 -5.90
N GLU A 59 -3.41 -3.77 -4.57
CA GLU A 59 -4.59 -3.83 -3.70
C GLU A 59 -5.40 -2.52 -3.77
N LEU A 60 -4.74 -1.37 -3.82
CA LEU A 60 -5.38 -0.07 -4.03
C LEU A 60 -6.13 -0.01 -5.37
N ASP A 61 -5.53 -0.48 -6.46
CA ASP A 61 -6.18 -0.52 -7.78
C ASP A 61 -7.47 -1.34 -7.75
N LYS A 62 -7.47 -2.49 -7.05
CA LYS A 62 -8.66 -3.32 -6.87
C LYS A 62 -9.73 -2.62 -6.04
N ILE A 63 -9.34 -1.91 -4.99
CA ILE A 63 -10.24 -1.11 -4.15
C ILE A 63 -10.88 0.01 -5.00
N ASP A 64 -10.08 0.72 -5.78
CA ASP A 64 -10.54 1.80 -6.66
C ASP A 64 -11.51 1.30 -7.74
N GLU A 65 -11.23 0.15 -8.34
CA GLU A 65 -12.16 -0.48 -9.28
C GLU A 65 -13.49 -0.84 -8.62
N GLN A 66 -13.45 -1.39 -7.39
CA GLN A 66 -14.67 -1.72 -6.65
C GLN A 66 -15.45 -0.46 -6.30
N LEU A 67 -14.78 0.59 -5.84
CA LEU A 67 -15.40 1.89 -5.55
C LEU A 67 -16.04 2.50 -6.80
N LYS A 68 -15.37 2.46 -7.96
CA LYS A 68 -15.92 2.91 -9.25
C LYS A 68 -17.17 2.10 -9.64
N LYS A 69 -17.13 0.77 -9.53
CA LYS A 69 -18.28 -0.10 -9.81
C LYS A 69 -19.46 0.22 -8.89
N MET A 70 -19.22 0.41 -7.60
CA MET A 70 -20.26 0.81 -6.63
C MET A 70 -20.85 2.18 -6.97
N ALA A 71 -20.02 3.15 -7.35
CA ALA A 71 -20.49 4.49 -7.74
C ALA A 71 -21.34 4.46 -9.03
N LEU A 72 -21.01 3.61 -9.99
CA LEU A 72 -21.79 3.44 -11.23
C LEU A 72 -23.14 2.74 -10.99
N VAL A 73 -23.19 1.76 -10.09
CA VAL A 73 -24.43 1.05 -9.72
C VAL A 73 -25.39 1.95 -8.94
N SER A 74 -24.89 2.92 -8.17
CA SER A 74 -25.75 3.89 -7.46
C SER A 74 -26.37 4.97 -8.37
N ASN A 75 -25.95 5.07 -9.63
CA ASN A 75 -26.38 6.10 -10.58
C ASN A 75 -27.28 5.56 -11.72
N SER A 76 -27.73 4.30 -11.62
CA SER A 76 -28.65 3.62 -12.54
C SER A 76 -29.93 3.23 -11.81
#